data_AF-A0AAE9XGN1-F1
#
_entry.id   AF-A0AAE9XGN1-F1
#
_cell.length_a   1.000
_cell.length_b   1.000
_cell.length_c   1.000
_cell.angle_alpha   90.00
_cell.angle_beta   90.00
_cell.angle_gamma   90.00
#
_symmetry.space_group_name_H-M   'P 1'
#
loop_
_entity.id
_entity.type
_entity.pdbx_description
1 polymer ?
#
loop_
_entity_poly.entity_id
_entity_poly.type
_entity_poly.pdbx_seq_one_letter_code
_entity_poly.pdbx_strand_id
1 'polypeptide(L)'
;MSNMINTRSGFTLLEMIYGLFFYALIQITFLAVMGTEMNIYNRYEAMAYDDFDIFSNQFLTDHTQTELVRYTADTLSIKENNKVGIYRYYKDSNGNSWIRYSLNGGYEPQIPNATGLTIQELDNGNFLFKVRLFDGKDYKILLPLVKKGK
;
A
#
# COMPACT_ATOMS: atom_id res chain seq x y z
N MET A 1 -19.94 -63.67 21.83
CA MET A 1 -19.68 -62.61 20.83
C MET A 1 -20.56 -61.42 21.17
N SER A 2 -20.00 -60.39 21.78
CA SER A 2 -20.69 -59.13 22.08
C SER A 2 -20.54 -58.22 20.87
N ASN A 3 -21.65 -57.91 20.19
CA ASN A 3 -21.65 -56.91 19.12
C ASN A 3 -21.59 -55.52 19.75
N MET A 4 -20.39 -54.92 19.77
CA MET A 4 -20.22 -53.48 19.99
C MET A 4 -20.91 -52.74 18.85
N ILE A 5 -22.10 -52.19 19.12
CA ILE A 5 -22.70 -51.17 18.26
C ILE A 5 -21.95 -49.88 18.54
N ASN A 6 -20.99 -49.55 17.67
CA ASN A 6 -20.34 -48.25 17.62
C ASN A 6 -21.39 -47.20 17.21
N THR A 7 -22.08 -46.61 18.18
CA THR A 7 -22.93 -45.45 17.96
C THR A 7 -22.05 -44.25 17.63
N ARG A 8 -21.87 -43.99 16.32
CA ARG A 8 -21.37 -42.68 15.87
C ARG A 8 -22.42 -41.65 16.26
N SER A 9 -22.11 -40.82 17.25
CA SER A 9 -22.94 -39.66 17.61
C SER A 9 -23.08 -38.77 16.38
N GLY A 10 -24.30 -38.60 15.88
CA GLY A 10 -24.60 -37.58 14.87
C GLY A 10 -24.42 -36.18 15.48
N PHE A 11 -24.18 -35.19 14.63
CA PHE A 11 -24.21 -33.79 15.05
C PHE A 11 -25.61 -33.45 15.57
N THR A 12 -25.65 -32.74 16.69
CA THR A 12 -26.89 -32.17 17.21
C THR A 12 -27.39 -31.09 16.26
N LEU A 13 -28.71 -30.85 16.27
CA LEU A 13 -29.31 -29.78 15.47
C LEU A 13 -28.66 -28.41 15.76
N LEU A 14 -28.26 -28.19 17.01
CA LEU A 14 -27.60 -26.96 17.44
C LEU A 14 -26.18 -26.83 16.83
N GLU A 15 -25.40 -27.91 16.79
CA GLU A 15 -24.08 -27.92 16.13
C GLU A 15 -24.19 -27.71 14.62
N MET A 16 -25.24 -28.23 13.97
CA MET A 16 -25.51 -27.96 12.56
C MET A 16 -25.83 -26.48 12.31
N ILE A 17 -26.63 -25.85 13.17
CA ILE A 17 -26.96 -24.41 13.07
C ILE A 17 -25.69 -23.56 13.22
N TYR A 18 -24.84 -23.87 14.21
CA TYR A 18 -23.56 -23.16 14.37
C TYR A 18 -22.63 -23.38 13.18
N GLY A 19 -22.52 -24.61 12.67
CA GLY A 19 -21.71 -24.92 11.49
C GLY A 19 -22.15 -24.13 10.25
N LEU A 20 -23.45 -24.05 10.00
CA LEU A 20 -24.03 -23.25 8.92
C LEU A 20 -23.76 -21.75 9.11
N PHE A 21 -23.88 -21.25 10.34
CA PHE A 21 -23.63 -19.85 10.64
C PHE A 21 -22.15 -19.47 10.41
N PHE A 22 -21.21 -20.28 10.90
CA PHE A 22 -19.78 -20.06 10.66
C PHE A 22 -19.42 -20.18 9.19
N TYR A 23 -19.99 -21.15 8.48
CA TYR A 23 -19.78 -21.28 7.05
C TYR A 23 -20.25 -20.04 6.28
N ALA A 24 -21.44 -19.52 6.59
CA ALA A 24 -21.96 -18.30 5.98
C ALA A 24 -21.07 -17.08 6.29
N LEU A 25 -20.60 -16.95 7.54
CA LEU A 25 -19.70 -15.86 7.96
C LEU A 25 -18.36 -15.90 7.20
N ILE A 26 -17.77 -17.08 7.03
CA ILE A 26 -16.54 -17.26 6.27
C ILE A 26 -16.77 -16.88 4.80
N GLN A 27 -17.88 -17.33 4.20
CA GLN A 27 -18.21 -17.01 2.81
C GLN A 27 -18.41 -15.50 2.60
N ILE A 28 -19.13 -14.82 3.50
CA ILE A 28 -19.34 -13.37 3.42
C ILE A 28 -18.03 -12.62 3.58
N THR A 29 -17.19 -13.03 4.55
CA THR A 29 -15.89 -12.39 4.79
C THR A 29 -14.97 -12.58 3.59
N PHE A 30 -14.94 -13.78 3.01
CA PHE A 30 -14.15 -14.08 1.81
C PHE A 30 -14.60 -13.25 0.61
N LEU A 31 -15.91 -13.16 0.36
CA LEU A 31 -16.46 -12.34 -0.71
C LEU A 31 -16.19 -10.83 -0.50
N ALA A 32 -16.25 -10.35 0.74
CA ALA A 32 -15.92 -8.97 1.05
C ALA A 32 -14.45 -8.66 0.72
N VAL A 33 -13.52 -9.51 1.18
CA VAL A 33 -12.07 -9.35 0.92
C VAL A 33 -11.76 -9.45 -0.57
N MET A 34 -12.24 -10.51 -1.24
CA MET A 34 -12.08 -10.67 -2.69
C MET A 34 -12.72 -9.53 -3.49
N GLY A 35 -13.86 -9.02 -3.03
CA GLY A 35 -14.54 -7.88 -3.64
C GLY A 35 -13.74 -6.58 -3.53
N THR A 36 -13.08 -6.33 -2.39
CA THR A 36 -12.13 -5.21 -2.26
C THR A 36 -10.92 -5.39 -3.17
N GLU A 37 -10.31 -6.58 -3.21
CA GLU A 37 -9.16 -6.87 -4.08
C GLU A 37 -9.52 -6.77 -5.58
N MET A 38 -10.68 -7.28 -6.00
CA MET A 38 -11.16 -7.15 -7.38
C MET A 38 -11.57 -5.73 -7.73
N ASN A 39 -12.14 -4.94 -6.81
CA ASN A 39 -12.42 -3.53 -7.07
C ASN A 39 -11.14 -2.72 -7.22
N ILE A 40 -10.10 -3.08 -6.47
CA ILE A 40 -8.75 -2.54 -6.63
C ILE A 40 -8.20 -2.96 -8.01
N TYR A 41 -8.28 -4.24 -8.37
CA TYR A 41 -7.83 -4.78 -9.67
C TYR A 41 -8.60 -4.23 -10.89
N ASN A 42 -9.90 -3.98 -10.78
CA ASN A 42 -10.71 -3.43 -11.87
C ASN A 42 -10.50 -1.91 -12.03
N ARG A 43 -10.23 -1.18 -10.94
CA ARG A 43 -9.76 0.21 -11.03
C ARG A 43 -8.43 0.29 -11.78
N TYR A 44 -7.60 -0.72 -11.59
CA TYR A 44 -6.31 -0.89 -12.23
C TYR A 44 -6.37 -1.28 -13.72
N GLU A 45 -7.30 -2.13 -14.16
CA GLU A 45 -7.45 -2.44 -15.60
C GLU A 45 -8.12 -1.32 -16.41
N ALA A 46 -9.00 -0.52 -15.79
CA ALA A 46 -9.74 0.54 -16.48
C ALA A 46 -8.95 1.86 -16.65
N MET A 47 -7.89 2.07 -15.86
CA MET A 47 -7.00 3.22 -15.95
C MET A 47 -5.66 2.75 -16.53
N ALA A 48 -5.31 3.19 -17.73
CA ALA A 48 -3.98 2.95 -18.30
C ALA A 48 -2.93 3.39 -17.26
N TYR A 49 -2.25 2.42 -16.64
CA TYR A 49 -1.38 2.64 -15.49
C TYR A 49 -0.32 3.70 -15.80
N ASP A 50 -0.42 4.83 -15.12
CA ASP A 50 0.72 5.71 -14.92
C ASP A 50 1.54 5.14 -13.76
N ASP A 51 2.87 5.08 -13.88
CA ASP A 51 3.76 4.59 -12.82
C ASP A 51 3.55 5.33 -11.50
N PHE A 52 3.06 6.57 -11.58
CA PHE A 52 2.63 7.34 -10.41
C PHE A 52 1.48 6.69 -9.63
N ASP A 53 0.47 6.13 -10.31
CA ASP A 53 -0.69 5.53 -9.66
C ASP A 53 -0.32 4.24 -8.93
N ILE A 54 0.57 3.43 -9.52
CA ILE A 54 1.14 2.23 -8.87
C ILE A 54 1.90 2.64 -7.61
N PHE A 55 2.83 3.60 -7.73
CA PHE A 55 3.57 4.14 -6.60
C PHE A 55 2.64 4.65 -5.50
N SER A 56 1.60 5.39 -5.88
CA SER A 56 0.69 6.05 -4.94
C SER A 56 -0.04 5.03 -4.05
N ASN A 57 -0.53 3.94 -4.65
CA ASN A 57 -1.24 2.89 -3.93
C ASN A 57 -0.29 2.02 -3.11
N GLN A 58 0.87 1.66 -3.67
CA GLN A 58 1.87 0.89 -2.94
C GLN A 58 2.31 1.65 -1.69
N PHE A 59 2.56 2.96 -1.82
CA PHE A 59 2.92 3.79 -0.69
C PHE A 59 1.84 3.78 0.39
N LEU A 60 0.57 4.03 0.04
CA LEU A 60 -0.52 4.07 1.01
C LEU A 60 -0.77 2.71 1.69
N THR A 61 -0.54 1.62 0.97
CA THR A 61 -0.69 0.26 1.50
C THR A 61 0.43 -0.08 2.46
N ASP A 62 1.68 0.14 2.07
CA ASP A 62 2.85 -0.26 2.85
C ASP A 62 3.14 0.68 4.03
N HIS A 63 2.74 1.95 3.92
CA HIS A 63 3.18 3.01 4.83
C HIS A 63 2.06 3.63 5.67
N THR A 64 0.98 2.90 5.93
CA THR A 64 -0.25 3.42 6.56
C THR A 64 -0.03 4.04 7.95
N GLN A 65 1.13 3.83 8.59
CA GLN A 65 1.51 4.42 9.90
C GLN A 65 2.99 4.78 9.99
N THR A 66 3.61 5.10 8.86
CA THR A 66 5.06 5.32 8.81
C THR A 66 5.47 6.61 9.50
N GLU A 67 6.54 6.56 10.30
CA GLU A 67 7.08 7.75 10.98
C GLU A 67 7.87 8.61 10.00
N LEU A 68 7.58 9.91 9.97
CA LEU A 68 8.39 10.89 9.28
C LEU A 68 9.73 11.06 10.02
N VAL A 69 10.84 10.99 9.28
CA VAL A 69 12.17 11.33 9.79
C VAL A 69 12.50 12.80 9.49
N ARG A 70 12.36 13.19 8.22
CA ARG A 70 12.59 14.57 7.74
C ARG A 70 12.00 14.76 6.35
N TYR A 71 11.77 16.01 5.95
CA TYR A 71 11.43 16.36 4.58
C TYR A 71 12.12 17.67 4.15
N THR A 72 12.35 17.80 2.85
CA THR A 72 12.69 19.03 2.12
C THR A 72 11.72 19.16 0.95
N ALA A 73 11.85 20.21 0.14
CA ALA A 73 11.03 20.37 -1.06
C ALA A 73 11.20 19.24 -2.08
N ASP A 74 12.31 18.51 -2.08
CA ASP A 74 12.71 17.52 -3.09
C ASP A 74 13.08 16.15 -2.51
N THR A 75 13.01 15.99 -1.19
CA THR A 75 13.39 14.76 -0.49
C THR A 75 12.41 14.45 0.65
N LEU A 76 11.93 13.21 0.72
CA LEU A 76 11.12 12.71 1.82
C LEU A 76 11.87 11.55 2.49
N SER A 77 12.13 11.65 3.79
CA SER A 77 12.75 10.57 4.58
C SER A 77 11.76 10.02 5.60
N ILE A 78 11.60 8.70 5.57
CA ILE A 78 10.66 7.95 6.40
C ILE A 78 11.38 6.86 7.17
N LYS A 79 10.80 6.43 8.30
CA LYS A 79 11.32 5.32 9.08
C LYS A 79 10.56 4.05 8.74
N GLU A 80 11.27 3.06 8.20
CA GLU A 80 10.71 1.78 7.82
C GLU A 80 11.53 0.66 8.48
N ASN A 81 10.90 -0.18 9.31
CA ASN A 81 11.56 -1.32 9.98
C ASN A 81 12.90 -0.95 10.67
N ASN A 82 12.91 0.16 11.42
CA ASN A 82 14.09 0.75 12.09
C ASN A 82 15.21 1.27 11.16
N LYS A 83 14.95 1.33 9.85
CA LYS A 83 15.84 1.93 8.85
C LYS A 83 15.25 3.24 8.35
N VAL A 84 16.08 4.02 7.64
CA VAL A 84 15.64 5.28 7.02
C VAL A 84 15.52 5.06 5.52
N GLY A 85 14.29 5.09 5.04
CA GLY A 85 13.94 5.14 3.62
C GLY A 85 13.94 6.57 3.12
N ILE A 86 14.43 6.80 1.89
CA ILE A 86 14.49 8.15 1.31
C ILE A 86 13.93 8.14 -0.12
N TYR A 87 12.90 8.93 -0.35
CA TYR A 87 12.42 9.28 -1.69
C TYR A 87 13.06 10.59 -2.14
N ARG A 88 13.59 10.61 -3.37
CA ARG A 88 14.16 11.83 -3.98
C ARG A 88 14.13 11.76 -5.50
N TYR A 89 14.09 12.94 -6.10
CA TYR A 89 14.39 13.08 -7.53
C TYR A 89 15.85 12.72 -7.82
N TYR A 90 16.07 12.07 -8.96
CA TYR A 90 17.39 11.78 -9.47
C TYR A 90 17.39 11.80 -10.99
N LYS A 91 18.51 12.27 -11.55
CA LYS A 91 18.81 12.22 -12.97
C LYS A 91 20.19 11.60 -13.15
N ASP A 92 20.27 10.59 -14.01
CA ASP A 92 21.54 9.95 -14.35
C ASP A 92 22.32 10.75 -15.40
N SER A 93 23.54 10.29 -15.69
CA SER A 93 24.41 10.90 -16.71
C SER A 93 23.87 10.75 -18.14
N ASN A 94 23.00 9.77 -18.38
CA ASN A 94 22.38 9.51 -19.68
C ASN A 94 21.13 10.37 -19.90
N GLY A 95 20.74 11.16 -18.90
CA GLY A 95 19.58 12.04 -18.93
C GLY A 95 18.28 11.37 -18.49
N ASN A 96 18.30 10.09 -18.13
CA ASN A 96 17.15 9.41 -17.56
C ASN A 96 16.88 9.97 -16.17
N SER A 97 15.61 10.17 -15.86
CA SER A 97 15.19 10.80 -14.62
C SER A 97 14.09 10.00 -13.96
N TRP A 98 14.15 9.94 -12.63
CA TRP A 98 13.21 9.16 -11.85
C TRP A 98 13.09 9.68 -10.42
N ILE A 99 11.97 9.37 -9.79
CA ILE A 99 11.88 9.33 -8.34
C ILE A 99 12.43 7.97 -7.91
N ARG A 100 13.47 7.98 -7.06
CA ARG A 100 14.04 6.77 -6.47
C ARG A 100 13.70 6.68 -5.00
N TYR A 101 13.51 5.45 -4.56
CA TYR A 101 13.58 5.07 -3.16
C TYR A 101 14.97 4.55 -2.83
N SER A 102 15.50 4.91 -1.66
CA SER A 102 16.76 4.36 -1.17
C SER A 102 16.63 3.85 0.24
N LEU A 103 17.08 2.62 0.46
CA LEU A 103 17.09 1.94 1.74
C LEU A 103 18.47 1.30 1.95
N ASN A 104 19.20 1.70 3.00
CA ASN A 104 20.52 1.14 3.36
C ASN A 104 21.55 1.07 2.21
N GLY A 105 21.62 2.09 1.36
CA GLY A 105 22.60 2.16 0.25
C GLY A 105 22.18 1.42 -1.02
N GLY A 106 21.08 0.63 -0.98
CA GLY A 106 20.36 0.18 -2.16
C GLY A 106 19.49 1.31 -2.73
N TYR A 107 19.25 1.25 -4.03
CA TYR A 107 18.37 2.19 -4.74
C TYR A 107 17.41 1.42 -5.62
N GLU A 108 16.15 1.81 -5.57
CA GLU A 108 15.09 1.28 -6.42
C GLU A 108 14.40 2.44 -7.16
N PRO A 109 14.30 2.39 -8.50
CA PRO A 109 13.49 3.34 -9.24
C PRO A 109 12.02 3.08 -8.94
N GLN A 110 11.27 4.14 -8.60
CA GLN A 110 9.85 4.04 -8.23
C GLN A 110 8.95 4.68 -9.30
N ILE A 111 9.31 5.88 -9.77
CA ILE A 111 8.56 6.60 -10.80
C ILE A 111 9.55 7.02 -11.89
N PRO A 112 9.60 6.36 -13.05
CA PRO A 112 10.44 6.76 -14.17
C PRO A 112 9.90 8.02 -14.84
N ASN A 113 10.72 8.65 -15.70
CA ASN A 113 10.38 9.84 -16.48
C ASN A 113 9.89 11.05 -15.66
N ALA A 114 10.19 11.08 -14.36
CA ALA A 114 9.89 12.21 -13.51
C ALA A 114 10.83 13.37 -13.84
N THR A 115 10.29 14.56 -14.14
CA THR A 115 11.04 15.79 -14.41
C THR A 115 11.13 16.71 -13.20
N GLY A 116 10.37 16.44 -12.14
CA GLY A 116 10.44 17.17 -10.89
C GLY A 116 9.71 16.49 -9.75
N LEU A 117 10.15 16.79 -8.53
CA LEU A 117 9.51 16.40 -7.28
C LEU A 117 9.29 17.66 -6.44
N THR A 118 8.10 17.78 -5.85
CA THR A 118 7.79 18.80 -4.86
C THR A 118 7.08 18.14 -3.69
N ILE A 119 7.62 18.33 -2.50
CA ILE A 119 7.06 17.84 -1.25
C ILE A 119 6.72 19.04 -0.38
N GLN A 120 5.47 19.08 0.09
CA GLN A 120 4.97 20.15 0.93
C GLN A 120 4.13 19.56 2.05
N GLU A 121 4.32 20.06 3.26
CA GLU A 121 3.38 19.79 4.35
C GLU A 121 2.12 20.64 4.18
N LEU A 122 0.94 20.01 4.21
CA LEU A 122 -0.34 20.70 4.13
C LEU A 122 -0.93 20.93 5.51
N ASP A 123 -1.08 19.84 6.27
CA ASP A 123 -1.63 19.84 7.64
C ASP A 123 -0.79 18.89 8.50
N ASN A 124 -0.88 19.00 9.83
CA ASN A 124 -0.01 18.31 10.79
C ASN A 124 0.06 16.78 10.58
N GLY A 125 1.04 16.32 9.78
CA GLY A 125 1.24 14.91 9.41
C GLY A 125 0.82 14.54 7.99
N ASN A 126 0.17 15.43 7.23
CA ASN A 126 -0.22 15.21 5.84
C ASN A 126 0.72 15.93 4.88
N PHE A 127 1.36 15.16 4.01
CA PHE A 127 2.35 15.66 3.04
C PHE A 127 1.83 15.53 1.62
N LEU A 128 1.76 16.64 0.89
CA LEU A 128 1.54 16.65 -0.54
C LEU A 128 2.82 16.23 -1.25
N PHE A 129 2.78 15.08 -1.91
CA PHE A 129 3.84 14.57 -2.76
C PHE A 129 3.44 14.79 -4.21
N LYS A 130 4.09 15.73 -4.87
CA LYS A 130 3.79 16.14 -6.24
C LYS A 130 4.94 15.77 -7.17
N VAL A 131 4.63 15.07 -8.26
CA VAL A 131 5.61 14.68 -9.27
C VAL A 131 5.17 15.23 -10.62
N ARG A 132 6.10 15.85 -11.35
CA ARG A 132 5.90 16.20 -12.75
C ARG A 132 6.52 15.13 -13.62
N LEU A 133 5.82 14.65 -14.63
CA LEU A 133 6.36 13.68 -15.59
C LEU A 133 6.79 14.37 -16.89
N PHE A 134 7.49 13.64 -17.75
CA PHE A 134 7.95 14.10 -19.07
C PHE A 134 6.80 14.57 -19.98
N ASP A 135 5.60 14.00 -19.81
CA ASP A 135 4.40 14.40 -20.55
C ASP A 135 3.88 15.80 -20.17
N GLY A 136 4.53 16.47 -19.21
CA GLY A 136 4.19 17.80 -18.73
C GLY A 136 3.05 17.82 -17.72
N LYS A 137 2.48 16.67 -17.36
CA LYS A 137 1.42 16.59 -16.36
C LYS A 137 1.99 16.54 -14.94
N ASP A 138 1.21 17.12 -14.04
CA ASP A 138 1.49 17.15 -12.60
C ASP A 138 0.59 16.15 -11.88
N TYR A 139 1.21 15.18 -11.24
CA TYR A 139 0.55 14.18 -10.42
C TYR A 139 0.76 14.50 -8.94
N LYS A 140 -0.23 14.17 -8.12
CA LYS A 140 -0.20 14.51 -6.69
C LYS A 140 -0.88 13.44 -5.85
N ILE A 141 -0.28 13.16 -4.70
CA ILE A 141 -0.86 12.31 -3.67
C ILE A 141 -0.66 12.95 -2.29
N LEU A 142 -1.61 12.72 -1.40
CA LEU A 142 -1.52 13.03 0.02
C LEU A 142 -0.94 11.82 0.76
N LEU A 143 0.20 12.02 1.43
CA LEU A 143 0.89 11.01 2.21
C LEU A 143 0.65 11.28 3.71
N PRO A 144 -0.14 10.46 4.40
CA PRO A 144 -0.29 10.54 5.84
C PRO A 144 0.94 9.95 6.52
N LEU A 145 1.65 10.73 7.33
CA LEU A 145 2.86 10.34 8.04
C LEU A 145 2.78 10.74 9.52
N VAL A 146 3.25 9.85 10.38
CA VAL A 146 3.28 10.10 11.82
C VAL A 146 4.47 10.98 12.15
N LYS A 147 4.20 12.17 12.70
CA LYS A 147 5.26 13.01 13.29
C LYS A 147 5.51 12.55 14.72
N LYS A 148 6.76 12.22 15.06
CA LYS A 148 7.13 12.19 16.48
C LYS A 148 7.13 13.61 17.02
N GLY A 149 6.35 13.82 18.09
CA GLY A 149 6.42 15.04 18.88
C GLY A 149 7.86 15.29 19.29
N LYS A 150 8.29 16.55 19.20
CA LYS A 150 9.55 17.01 19.78
C LYS A 150 9.58 16.77 21.28
#